data_AF-A0A352WVQ4-F1
#
_entry.id   AF-A0A352WVQ4-F1
#
_cell.length_a   1.000
_cell.length_b   1.000
_cell.length_c   1.000
_cell.angle_alpha   90.00
_cell.angle_beta   90.00
_cell.angle_gamma   90.00
#
_symmetry.space_group_name_H-M   'P 1'
#
loop_
_entity.id
_entity.type
_entity.pdbx_description
1 polymer ?
#
loop_
_entity_poly.entity_id
_entity_poly.type
_entity_poly.pdbx_seq_one_letter_code
_entity_poly.pdbx_strand_id
1 'polypeptide(L)' 'ASKIYIEDITNEFVDDFIIPTVKAGALYEGYMLGTSFARPVIAKRLVEIALAEGADAICHG' A
#
# COMPACT_ATOMS: atom_id res chain seq x y z
N ALA A 1 -16.68 -6.87 15.74
CA ALA A 1 -15.36 -7.24 15.20
C ALA A 1 -14.47 -7.64 16.35
N SER A 2 -13.72 -8.74 16.24
CA SER A 2 -12.86 -9.27 17.30
C SER A 2 -11.43 -8.71 17.28
N LYS A 3 -10.95 -8.18 16.13
CA LYS A 3 -9.62 -7.60 15.93
C LYS A 3 -9.68 -6.39 15.00
N ILE A 4 -8.76 -5.44 15.18
CA ILE A 4 -8.54 -4.27 14.33
C ILE A 4 -7.04 -3.97 14.29
N TYR A 5 -6.52 -3.64 13.10
CA TYR A 5 -5.13 -3.26 12.88
C TYR A 5 -5.10 -1.83 12.36
N ILE A 6 -4.33 -0.97 13.02
CA ILE A 6 -4.08 0.41 12.59
C ILE A 6 -2.59 0.49 12.32
N GLU A 7 -2.23 0.46 11.04
CA GLU A 7 -0.84 0.35 10.61
C GLU A 7 -0.33 1.70 10.10
N ASP A 8 0.80 2.15 10.64
CA ASP A 8 1.55 3.28 10.08
C ASP A 8 2.57 2.74 9.08
N ILE A 9 2.24 2.88 7.81
CA ILE A 9 3.08 2.48 6.66
C ILE A 9 3.62 3.71 5.91
N THR A 10 3.67 4.88 6.56
CA THR A 10 4.04 6.13 5.91
C THR A 10 5.48 6.12 5.40
N ASN A 11 6.43 5.69 6.24
CA ASN A 11 7.84 5.65 5.85
C ASN A 11 8.09 4.64 4.71
N GLU A 12 7.49 3.44 4.81
CA GLU A 12 7.56 2.44 3.74
C GLU A 12 6.97 3.00 2.44
N PHE A 13 5.83 3.68 2.50
CA PHE A 13 5.24 4.32 1.32
C PHE A 13 6.17 5.37 0.72
N VAL A 14 6.80 6.22 1.53
CA VAL A 14 7.72 7.25 1.07
C VAL A 14 8.97 6.65 0.43
N ASP A 15 9.64 5.76 1.15
CA ASP A 15 10.97 5.26 0.79
C ASP A 15 10.91 4.27 -0.37
N ASP A 16 9.92 3.35 -0.35
CA ASP A 16 9.85 2.26 -1.31
C ASP A 16 8.98 2.57 -2.53
N PHE A 17 8.09 3.57 -2.47
CA PHE A 17 7.16 3.89 -3.55
C PHE A 17 7.27 5.32 -4.05
N ILE A 18 7.13 6.33 -3.18
CA ILE A 18 7.13 7.74 -3.61
C ILE A 18 8.48 8.16 -4.19
N ILE A 19 9.57 7.96 -3.44
CA ILE A 19 10.90 8.39 -3.87
C ILE A 19 11.32 7.73 -5.20
N PRO A 20 11.17 6.41 -5.39
CA PRO A 20 11.46 5.76 -6.67
C PRO A 20 10.60 6.29 -7.81
N THR A 21 9.30 6.50 -7.58
CA THR A 21 8.35 6.99 -8.58
C THR A 21 8.69 8.40 -9.05
N VAL A 22 9.02 9.29 -8.11
CA VAL A 22 9.45 10.67 -8.42
C VAL A 22 10.75 10.64 -9.20
N LYS A 23 11.73 9.83 -8.79
CA LYS A 23 13.02 9.68 -9.51
C LYS A 23 12.83 9.15 -10.93
N ALA A 24 11.83 8.30 -11.16
CA ALA A 24 11.48 7.80 -12.49
C ALA A 24 10.77 8.82 -13.38
N GLY A 25 10.37 9.99 -12.85
CA GLY A 25 9.57 10.97 -13.58
C GLY A 25 8.19 10.44 -13.96
N ALA A 26 7.64 9.52 -13.17
CA ALA A 26 6.40 8.84 -13.49
C ALA A 26 5.20 9.82 -13.47
N LEU A 27 4.58 9.97 -14.63
CA LEU A 27 3.41 10.80 -14.84
C LEU A 27 2.43 10.06 -15.73
N TYR A 28 1.16 10.08 -15.35
CA TYR A 28 0.07 9.60 -16.18
C TYR A 28 -0.77 10.79 -16.63
N GLU A 29 -0.65 11.19 -17.90
CA GLU A 29 -1.40 12.33 -18.45
C GLU A 29 -1.24 13.62 -17.61
N GLY A 30 -0.07 13.82 -17.00
CA GLY A 30 0.22 14.96 -16.10
C GLY A 30 -0.11 14.74 -14.63
N TYR A 31 -0.68 13.60 -14.25
CA TYR A 31 -0.97 13.21 -12.86
C TYR A 31 0.17 12.38 -12.24
N MET A 32 0.55 12.70 -11.00
CA MET A 32 1.67 12.07 -10.27
C MET A 32 1.33 10.71 -9.62
N LEU A 33 0.24 10.06 -10.03
CA LEU A 33 -0.06 8.66 -9.68
C LEU A 33 -0.17 8.34 -8.17
N GLY A 34 -0.40 9.34 -7.32
CA GLY A 34 -0.38 9.17 -5.85
C GLY A 34 -1.32 8.08 -5.35
N THR A 35 -2.56 8.03 -5.84
CA THR A 35 -3.51 6.98 -5.47
C THR A 35 -3.04 5.60 -5.93
N SER A 36 -2.59 5.50 -7.18
CA SER A 36 -2.16 4.23 -7.77
C SER A 36 -0.97 3.63 -7.03
N PHE A 37 0.01 4.44 -6.62
CA PHE A 37 1.20 3.97 -5.88
C PHE A 37 0.96 3.71 -4.40
N ALA A 38 -0.09 4.26 -3.80
CA ALA A 38 -0.49 3.90 -2.44
C ALA A 38 -1.12 2.50 -2.35
N ARG A 39 -1.75 2.00 -3.44
CA ARG A 39 -2.45 0.70 -3.42
C ARG A 39 -1.52 -0.49 -3.18
N PRO A 40 -0.33 -0.61 -3.80
CA PRO A 40 0.59 -1.71 -3.56
C PRO A 40 1.02 -1.85 -2.09
N VAL A 41 1.39 -0.75 -1.41
CA VAL A 41 1.83 -0.82 0.00
C VAL A 41 0.68 -1.21 0.93
N ILE A 42 -0.53 -0.71 0.68
CA ILE A 42 -1.73 -1.11 1.43
C ILE A 42 -2.03 -2.61 1.20
N ALA A 43 -1.98 -3.07 -0.05
CA ALA A 43 -2.26 -4.46 -0.40
C ALA A 43 -1.22 -5.42 0.21
N LYS A 44 0.06 -5.03 0.18
CA LYS A 44 1.14 -5.77 0.85
C LYS A 44 0.84 -5.94 2.34
N ARG A 45 0.54 -4.84 3.05
CA ARG A 45 0.24 -4.90 4.48
C ARG A 45 -1.01 -5.73 4.78
N LEU A 46 -2.04 -5.62 3.94
CA LEU A 46 -3.26 -6.42 4.05
C LEU A 46 -2.97 -7.93 3.93
N VAL A 47 -2.14 -8.33 2.97
CA VAL A 47 -1.74 -9.74 2.79
C VAL A 47 -0.88 -10.23 3.96
N GLU A 48 0.05 -9.43 4.45
CA GLU A 48 0.88 -9.78 5.62
C GLU A 48 0.02 -10.07 6.86
N ILE A 49 -0.98 -9.21 7.13
CA ILE A 49 -1.91 -9.41 8.25
C ILE A 49 -2.76 -10.66 8.01
N ALA A 50 -3.28 -10.86 6.80
CA ALA A 50 -4.08 -12.04 6.47
C ALA A 50 -3.30 -13.35 6.70
N LEU A 51 -2.02 -13.39 6.29
CA LEU A 51 -1.15 -14.54 6.52
C LEU A 51 -0.86 -14.75 8.02
N ALA A 52 -0.59 -13.68 8.76
CA ALA A 52 -0.34 -13.75 10.20
C ALA A 52 -1.56 -14.22 11.00
N GLU A 53 -2.76 -13.91 10.51
CA GLU A 53 -4.04 -14.33 11.08
C GLU A 53 -4.53 -15.70 10.57
N GLY A 54 -3.86 -16.28 9.56
CA GLY A 54 -4.29 -17.50 8.91
C GLY A 54 -5.61 -17.35 8.17
N ALA A 55 -5.89 -16.17 7.63
CA ALA A 55 -7.10 -15.88 6.86
C ALA A 55 -7.02 -16.48 5.44
N ASP A 56 -8.11 -17.08 4.98
CA ASP A 56 -8.21 -17.69 3.64
C ASP A 56 -8.43 -16.67 2.52
N ALA A 57 -8.92 -15.47 2.87
CA ALA A 57 -9.30 -14.46 1.91
C ALA A 57 -9.09 -13.04 2.46
N ILE A 58 -8.90 -12.11 1.52
CA ILE A 58 -8.91 -10.67 1.75
C ILE A 58 -10.08 -10.03 0.99
N CYS A 59 -10.55 -8.88 1.43
CA CYS A 59 -11.59 -8.12 0.76
C CYS A 59 -11.24 -6.62 0.72
N HIS A 60 -11.80 -5.91 -0.26
CA HIS A 60 -11.75 -4.46 -0.37
C HIS A 60 -13.12 -3.93 -0.82
N GLY A 61 -13.35 -2.63 -0.66
CA GLY A 61 -14.52 -1.92 -1.19
C GLY A 61 -14.33 -1.47 -2.63
#